data_AF-A0A920EXL0-F1
#
_entry.id   AF-A0A920EXL0-F1
#
_cell.length_a   1.000
_cell.length_b   1.000
_cell.length_c   1.000
_cell.angle_alpha   90.00
_cell.angle_beta   90.00
_cell.angle_gamma   90.00
#
_symmetry.space_group_name_H-M   'P 1'
#
loop_
_entity.id
_entity.type
_entity.pdbx_description
1 polymer ?
#
loop_
_entity_poly.entity_id
_entity_poly.type
_entity_poly.pdbx_seq_one_letter_code
_entity_poly.pdbx_strand_id
1 'polypeptide(L)'
;MENLSKRYRWLFIPPNAFKFSESFQGPLDLLLYLIKKQNFDILDIPISQITSQYLQYIDQIKSENLELAGEYLLMAGILIDIKTRMLLPKVAPLNSGDDELGEDPRAELAKQLLEYEKFKTVALEVDKMPRIGREWFLVQAHSEIKKEKEDIPITPALLSLALQEALKEGVLIEAHAISKEQLSVREFMSTLLKLVKEKGQISFCYIPIVNHPNKKSKFIVAFLAMLELARQG
;
A
#
# COMPACT_ATOMS: atom_id res chain seq x y z
N MET A 1 11.05 32.41 -8.33
CA MET A 1 10.23 32.02 -7.17
C MET A 1 9.01 31.14 -7.51
N GLU A 2 8.79 30.77 -8.78
CA GLU A 2 7.49 30.21 -9.24
C GLU A 2 7.50 28.69 -9.53
N ASN A 3 8.64 28.01 -9.29
CA ASN A 3 8.84 26.61 -9.67
C ASN A 3 8.62 25.58 -8.55
N LEU A 4 8.59 25.99 -7.27
CA LEU A 4 8.39 25.06 -6.15
C LEU A 4 6.91 24.72 -5.93
N SER A 5 6.00 25.67 -6.18
CA SER A 5 4.56 25.49 -5.98
C SER A 5 3.93 24.44 -6.91
N LYS A 6 4.41 24.28 -8.15
CA LYS A 6 3.84 23.32 -9.11
C LYS A 6 4.22 21.86 -8.84
N ARG A 7 5.31 21.59 -8.10
CA ARG A 7 5.83 20.24 -7.90
C ARG A 7 5.07 19.41 -6.86
N TYR A 8 4.24 20.04 -6.03
CA TYR A 8 3.60 19.40 -4.86
C TYR A 8 2.07 19.37 -4.87
N ARG A 9 1.43 19.74 -5.99
CA ARG A 9 -0.04 19.77 -6.12
C ARG A 9 -0.72 18.38 -6.01
N TRP A 10 0.06 17.30 -6.02
CA TRP A 10 -0.41 15.91 -5.94
C TRP A 10 -0.34 15.31 -4.52
N LEU A 11 0.19 16.04 -3.54
CA LEU A 11 0.11 15.67 -2.11
C LEU A 11 -1.12 16.30 -1.44
N PHE A 12 -2.22 16.46 -2.19
CA PHE A 12 -3.47 16.91 -1.62
C PHE A 12 -4.20 15.70 -1.02
N ILE A 13 -3.89 15.40 0.23
CA ILE A 13 -4.65 14.42 1.02
C ILE A 13 -5.87 15.17 1.56
N PRO A 14 -7.11 14.68 1.29
CA PRO A 14 -8.32 15.40 1.63
C PRO A 14 -8.42 15.67 3.14
N PRO A 15 -9.12 16.75 3.54
CA PRO A 15 -9.26 17.18 4.94
C PRO A 15 -10.00 16.18 5.84
N ASN A 16 -10.35 14.99 5.36
CA ASN A 16 -10.91 13.88 6.12
C ASN A 16 -9.92 12.71 6.35
N ALA A 17 -8.63 12.87 6.05
CA ALA A 17 -7.59 11.90 6.44
C ALA A 17 -7.39 11.75 7.97
N PHE A 18 -8.14 12.52 8.77
CA PHE A 18 -8.23 12.40 10.22
C PHE A 18 -8.75 11.06 10.75
N LYS A 19 -9.06 10.07 9.89
CA LYS A 19 -9.71 8.79 10.28
C LYS A 19 -8.92 7.51 10.05
N PHE A 20 -7.67 7.55 9.57
CA PHE A 20 -6.95 6.30 9.34
C PHE A 20 -5.48 6.41 9.74
N SER A 21 -5.17 5.77 10.87
CA SER A 21 -3.83 5.33 11.27
C SER A 21 -3.11 4.54 10.15
N GLU A 22 -3.86 4.02 9.17
CA GLU A 22 -3.37 3.25 8.02
C GLU A 22 -2.76 4.11 6.89
N SER A 23 -2.83 5.45 6.95
CA SER A 23 -2.33 6.30 5.86
C SER A 23 -0.83 6.64 5.96
N PHE A 24 -0.22 6.55 7.14
CA PHE A 24 1.17 6.95 7.36
C PHE A 24 2.09 5.73 7.50
N GLN A 25 3.16 5.72 6.70
CA GLN A 25 4.18 4.66 6.73
C GLN A 25 5.27 4.95 7.77
N GLY A 26 4.87 5.31 8.99
CA GLY A 26 5.76 5.56 10.14
C GLY A 26 5.91 7.03 10.56
N PRO A 27 6.70 7.30 11.62
CA PRO A 27 6.80 8.62 12.26
C PRO A 27 7.49 9.68 11.39
N LEU A 28 8.46 9.29 10.56
CA LEU A 28 9.13 10.22 9.63
C LEU A 28 8.15 10.74 8.56
N ASP A 29 7.22 9.91 8.11
CA ASP A 29 6.24 10.30 7.12
C ASP A 29 5.23 11.31 7.68
N LEU A 30 4.80 11.07 8.92
CA LEU A 30 3.97 12.01 9.66
C LEU A 30 4.69 13.35 9.84
N LEU A 31 5.97 13.35 10.21
CA LEU A 31 6.76 14.57 10.34
C LEU A 31 6.88 15.32 9.01
N LEU A 32 7.20 14.63 7.92
CA LEU A 32 7.23 15.25 6.59
C LEU A 32 5.89 15.87 6.21
N TYR A 33 4.78 15.20 6.53
CA TYR A 33 3.46 15.76 6.31
C TYR A 33 3.24 17.05 7.12
N LEU A 34 3.56 17.06 8.41
CA LEU A 34 3.40 18.23 9.27
C LEU A 34 4.26 19.41 8.79
N ILE A 35 5.53 19.15 8.44
CA ILE A 35 6.47 20.15 7.91
C ILE A 35 5.91 20.76 6.61
N LYS A 36 5.45 19.93 5.67
CA LYS A 36 4.89 20.39 4.40
C LYS A 36 3.57 21.14 4.58
N LYS A 37 2.70 20.68 5.48
CA LYS A 37 1.42 21.34 5.78
C LYS A 37 1.60 22.77 6.28
N GLN A 38 2.67 23.02 7.03
CA GLN A 38 3.00 24.34 7.57
C GLN A 38 3.93 25.16 6.66
N ASN A 39 4.35 24.61 5.51
CA ASN A 39 5.36 25.20 4.63
C ASN A 39 6.69 25.51 5.35
N PHE A 40 7.11 24.67 6.29
CA PHE A 40 8.43 24.79 6.90
C PHE A 40 9.52 24.25 5.96
N ASP A 41 10.71 24.83 6.07
CA ASP A 41 11.91 24.26 5.47
C ASP A 41 12.36 23.04 6.27
N ILE A 42 12.72 21.96 5.58
CA ILE A 42 13.25 20.74 6.20
C ILE A 42 14.63 21.00 6.82
N LEU A 43 15.37 21.99 6.31
CA LEU A 43 16.68 22.38 6.84
C LEU A 43 16.60 23.30 8.06
N ASP A 44 15.48 24.01 8.26
CA ASP A 44 15.27 24.90 9.41
C ASP A 44 13.90 24.67 10.05
N ILE A 45 13.77 23.50 10.68
CA ILE A 45 12.51 23.06 11.28
C ILE A 45 12.31 23.79 12.62
N PRO A 46 11.18 24.50 12.84
CA PRO A 46 10.84 25.05 14.14
C PRO A 46 10.40 23.93 15.09
N ILE A 47 11.37 23.30 15.76
CA ILE A 47 11.16 22.12 16.62
C ILE A 47 10.06 22.34 17.65
N SER A 48 10.01 23.50 18.30
CA SER A 48 8.96 23.78 19.30
C SER A 48 7.54 23.62 18.75
N GLN A 49 7.31 24.10 17.52
CA GLN A 49 6.00 24.04 16.87
C GLN A 49 5.73 22.63 16.36
N ILE A 50 6.71 21.99 15.71
CA ILE A 50 6.56 20.63 15.18
C ILE A 50 6.34 19.60 16.29
N THR A 51 7.10 19.65 17.38
CA THR A 51 6.90 18.74 18.52
C THR A 51 5.49 18.88 19.10
N SER A 52 4.97 20.11 19.22
CA SER A 52 3.63 20.35 19.75
C SER A 52 2.55 19.77 18.84
N GLN A 53 2.68 19.94 17.52
CA GLN A 53 1.73 19.38 16.54
C GLN A 53 1.80 17.86 16.48
N TYR A 54 3.01 17.30 16.54
CA TYR A 54 3.22 15.86 16.53
C TYR A 54 2.56 15.18 17.75
N LEU A 55 2.73 15.75 18.94
CA LEU A 55 2.08 15.26 20.16
C LEU A 55 0.55 15.36 20.08
N GLN A 56 0.02 16.50 19.61
CA GLN A 56 -1.43 16.65 19.39
C GLN A 56 -1.99 15.59 18.45
N TYR A 57 -1.25 15.26 17.38
CA TYR A 57 -1.66 14.26 16.41
C TYR A 57 -1.64 12.84 17.00
N ILE A 58 -0.60 12.50 17.77
CA ILE A 58 -0.53 11.21 18.47
C ILE A 58 -1.66 11.07 19.49
N ASP A 59 -1.98 12.13 20.24
CA ASP A 59 -3.03 12.06 21.25
C ASP A 59 -4.43 11.84 20.63
N GLN A 60 -4.66 12.36 19.41
CA GLN A 60 -5.86 12.04 18.64
C GLN A 60 -5.92 10.56 18.24
N ILE A 61 -4.80 9.99 17.76
CA ILE A 61 -4.73 8.59 17.33
C ILE A 61 -4.80 7.60 18.51
N LYS A 62 -4.19 7.93 19.67
CA LYS A 62 -4.23 7.10 20.88
C LYS A 62 -5.65 6.81 21.36
N SER A 63 -6.60 7.72 21.09
CA SER A 63 -8.00 7.53 21.45
C SER A 63 -8.71 6.45 20.62
N GLU A 64 -8.14 6.08 19.46
CA GLU A 64 -8.76 5.17 18.50
C GLU A 64 -8.00 3.84 18.33
N ASN A 65 -6.67 3.79 18.44
CA ASN A 65 -5.89 2.55 18.29
C ASN A 65 -4.52 2.59 19.01
N LEU A 66 -4.31 1.70 20.01
CA LEU A 66 -3.10 1.66 20.86
C LEU A 66 -1.95 0.79 20.30
N GLU A 67 -2.25 -0.16 19.42
CA GLU A 67 -1.33 -1.27 19.07
C GLU A 67 -0.13 -0.86 18.19
N LEU A 68 -0.11 0.35 17.61
CA LEU A 68 0.94 0.81 16.68
C LEU A 68 1.91 1.87 17.29
N ALA A 69 1.87 2.13 18.60
CA ALA A 69 2.44 3.35 19.17
C ALA A 69 3.97 3.36 19.45
N GLY A 70 4.69 2.25 19.33
CA GLY A 70 6.10 2.16 19.78
C GLY A 70 7.05 3.15 19.09
N GLU A 71 7.09 3.13 17.76
CA GLU A 71 7.96 4.00 16.96
C GLU A 71 7.54 5.48 17.05
N TYR A 72 6.25 5.73 17.16
CA TYR A 72 5.71 7.08 17.28
C TYR A 72 6.07 7.73 18.63
N LEU A 73 6.04 6.95 19.72
CA LEU A 73 6.46 7.39 21.04
C LEU A 73 7.97 7.59 21.14
N LEU A 74 8.76 6.73 20.51
CA LEU A 74 10.21 6.92 20.37
C LEU A 74 10.49 8.28 19.73
N MET A 75 9.85 8.57 18.60
CA MET A 75 10.03 9.85 17.91
C MET A 75 9.54 11.04 18.75
N ALA A 76 8.46 10.89 19.52
CA ALA A 76 8.05 11.93 20.47
C ALA A 76 9.15 12.23 21.50
N GLY A 77 9.80 11.19 22.03
CA GLY A 77 10.95 11.33 22.93
C GLY A 77 12.12 12.05 22.27
N ILE A 78 12.47 11.67 21.03
CA ILE A 78 13.52 12.31 20.23
C ILE A 78 13.22 13.80 20.03
N LEU A 79 11.99 14.15 19.63
CA LEU A 79 11.59 15.55 19.42
C LEU A 79 11.61 16.39 20.70
N ILE A 80 11.24 15.79 21.84
CA ILE A 80 11.32 16.45 23.14
C ILE A 80 12.78 16.68 23.53
N ASP A 81 13.65 15.69 23.32
CA ASP A 81 15.08 15.77 23.61
C ASP A 81 15.80 16.80 22.72
N ILE A 82 15.45 16.88 21.43
CA ILE A 82 15.94 17.94 20.56
C ILE A 82 15.44 19.30 21.06
N LYS A 83 14.15 19.42 21.41
CA LYS A 83 13.57 20.67 21.93
C LYS A 83 14.28 21.13 23.21
N THR A 84 14.55 20.24 24.16
CA THR A 84 15.23 20.59 25.42
C THR A 84 16.66 21.03 25.14
N ARG A 85 17.43 20.29 24.35
CA ARG A 85 18.81 20.67 23.97
C ARG A 85 18.89 22.03 23.27
N MET A 86 17.91 22.36 22.44
CA MET A 86 17.82 23.68 21.79
C MET A 86 17.46 24.82 22.74
N LEU A 87 16.70 24.54 23.81
CA LEU A 87 16.27 25.54 24.78
C LEU A 87 17.28 25.75 25.92
N LEU A 88 18.23 24.82 26.11
CA LEU A 88 19.26 24.95 27.12
C LEU A 88 20.26 26.05 26.74
N PRO A 89 20.66 26.91 27.69
CA PRO A 89 21.69 27.89 27.44
C PRO A 89 22.99 27.18 27.04
N LYS A 90 23.56 27.56 25.90
CA LYS A 90 24.90 27.14 25.50
C LYS A 90 25.86 27.65 26.58
N VAL A 91 26.30 26.75 27.46
CA VAL A 91 27.39 27.03 28.40
C VAL A 91 28.63 27.25 27.54
N ALA A 92 28.91 28.52 27.23
CA ALA A 92 30.17 28.90 26.62
C ALA A 92 31.28 28.48 27.61
N PRO A 93 32.15 27.52 27.26
CA PRO A 93 33.30 27.26 28.09
C PRO A 93 34.12 28.55 28.15
N LEU A 94 34.35 29.05 29.37
CA LEU A 94 35.03 30.32 29.63
C LEU A 94 36.50 30.38 29.13
N ASN A 95 37.04 29.34 28.49
CA ASN A 95 38.45 29.23 28.11
C ASN A 95 38.70 28.40 26.83
N SER A 96 38.00 28.66 25.74
CA SER A 96 38.37 28.06 24.45
C SER A 96 38.05 29.03 23.32
N GLY A 97 39.11 29.62 22.75
CA GLY A 97 39.01 30.27 21.44
C GLY A 97 38.76 29.20 20.38
N ASP A 98 37.97 29.59 19.37
CA ASP A 98 37.54 28.83 18.19
C ASP A 98 36.46 27.74 18.35
N ASP A 99 35.32 28.04 17.72
CA ASP A 99 34.55 27.14 16.84
C ASP A 99 33.98 25.79 17.33
N GLU A 100 33.81 25.57 18.63
CA GLU A 100 32.88 24.52 19.09
C GLU A 100 31.43 25.05 19.21
N LEU A 101 30.92 25.61 18.12
CA LEU A 101 29.47 25.65 17.89
C LEU A 101 29.03 24.19 17.71
N GLY A 102 28.71 23.52 18.82
CA GLY A 102 28.23 22.14 18.82
C GLY A 102 27.20 21.90 17.71
N GLU A 103 27.29 20.74 17.06
CA GLU A 103 26.44 20.30 15.96
C GLU A 103 24.97 20.61 16.25
N ASP A 104 24.24 21.20 15.29
CA ASP A 104 22.82 21.52 15.49
C ASP A 104 22.09 20.23 15.91
N PRO A 105 21.45 20.18 17.09
CA PRO A 105 20.80 18.97 17.58
C PRO A 105 19.70 18.46 16.64
N ARG A 106 19.27 19.28 15.68
CA ARG A 106 18.29 18.93 14.63
C ARG A 106 18.92 18.27 13.40
N ALA A 107 20.23 18.37 13.21
CA ALA A 107 20.91 18.00 11.96
C ALA A 107 20.67 16.54 11.57
N GLU A 108 20.76 15.63 12.55
CA GLU A 108 20.52 14.21 12.32
C GLU A 108 19.09 13.92 11.87
N LEU A 109 18.10 14.56 12.51
CA LEU A 109 16.69 14.43 12.14
C LEU A 109 16.43 14.99 10.73
N ALA A 110 16.97 16.16 10.41
CA ALA A 110 16.83 16.77 9.09
C ALA A 110 17.41 15.86 7.99
N LYS A 111 18.58 15.24 8.24
CA LYS A 111 19.19 14.27 7.32
C LYS A 111 18.28 13.06 7.10
N GLN A 112 17.76 12.46 8.16
CA GLN A 112 16.84 11.32 8.05
C GLN A 112 15.57 11.65 7.28
N LEU A 113 15.00 12.85 7.49
CA LEU A 113 13.82 13.32 6.77
C LEU A 113 14.10 13.52 5.27
N LEU A 114 15.26 14.06 4.91
CA LEU A 114 15.69 14.22 3.52
C LEU A 114 15.90 12.88 2.82
N GLU A 115 16.58 11.94 3.49
CA GLU A 115 16.79 10.60 2.96
C GLU A 115 15.45 9.89 2.72
N TYR A 116 14.55 9.94 3.71
CA TYR A 116 13.23 9.35 3.59
C TYR A 116 12.41 10.02 2.47
N GLU A 117 12.41 11.36 2.34
CA GLU A 117 11.71 12.05 1.26
C GLU A 117 12.21 11.60 -0.12
N LYS A 118 13.53 11.42 -0.27
CA LYS A 118 14.14 10.93 -1.51
C LYS A 118 13.66 9.53 -1.83
N PHE A 119 13.71 8.60 -0.87
CA PHE A 119 13.23 7.24 -1.08
C PHE A 119 11.74 7.17 -1.35
N LYS A 120 10.92 7.97 -0.64
CA LYS A 120 9.48 8.07 -0.89
C LYS A 120 9.19 8.54 -2.31
N THR A 121 9.93 9.52 -2.80
CA THR A 121 9.78 10.02 -4.17
C THR A 121 10.11 8.93 -5.21
N VAL A 122 11.25 8.25 -5.03
CA VAL A 122 11.66 7.15 -5.92
C VAL A 122 10.66 5.99 -5.87
N ALA A 123 10.17 5.62 -4.69
CA ALA A 123 9.16 4.56 -4.55
C ALA A 123 7.88 4.90 -5.32
N LEU A 124 7.44 6.16 -5.30
CA LEU A 124 6.29 6.62 -6.07
C LEU A 124 6.55 6.65 -7.58
N GLU A 125 7.77 6.95 -8.01
CA GLU A 125 8.15 6.86 -9.42
C GLU A 125 8.16 5.41 -9.91
N VAL A 126 8.72 4.50 -9.11
CA VAL A 126 8.70 3.05 -9.38
C VAL A 126 7.27 2.50 -9.38
N ASP A 127 6.38 3.01 -8.51
CA ASP A 127 4.99 2.57 -8.48
C ASP A 127 4.19 2.96 -9.72
N LYS A 128 4.59 4.05 -10.40
CA LYS A 128 4.01 4.49 -11.67
C LYS A 128 4.53 3.71 -12.88
N MET A 129 5.60 2.93 -12.72
CA MET A 129 6.14 2.16 -13.84
C MET A 129 5.16 1.04 -14.21
N PRO A 130 4.92 0.80 -15.52
CA PRO A 130 4.03 -0.25 -15.96
C PRO A 130 4.55 -1.62 -15.53
N ARG A 131 3.67 -2.44 -14.96
CA ARG A 131 3.99 -3.79 -14.49
C ARG A 131 3.31 -4.83 -15.37
N ILE A 132 4.03 -5.94 -15.60
CA ILE A 132 3.45 -7.13 -16.21
C ILE A 132 2.37 -7.67 -15.24
N GLY A 133 1.19 -7.96 -15.77
CA GLY A 133 0.01 -8.39 -15.01
C GLY A 133 -0.89 -7.24 -14.53
N ARG A 134 -0.47 -5.97 -14.65
CA ARG A 134 -1.30 -4.79 -14.32
C ARG A 134 -1.60 -3.94 -15.56
N GLU A 135 -0.57 -3.36 -16.16
CA GLU A 135 -0.69 -2.55 -17.38
C GLU A 135 -0.29 -3.34 -18.64
N TRP A 136 0.68 -4.25 -18.52
CA TRP A 136 1.14 -5.10 -19.61
C TRP A 136 0.68 -6.54 -19.40
N PHE A 137 -0.01 -7.12 -20.38
CA PHE A 137 -0.39 -8.53 -20.35
C PHE A 137 0.47 -9.30 -21.32
N LEU A 138 1.19 -10.30 -20.82
CA LEU A 138 2.04 -11.13 -21.66
C LEU A 138 1.14 -12.06 -22.47
N VAL A 139 1.11 -11.87 -23.79
CA VAL A 139 0.39 -12.77 -24.68
C VAL A 139 1.25 -14.01 -24.89
N GLN A 140 0.88 -15.11 -24.24
CA GLN A 140 1.39 -16.43 -24.62
C GLN A 140 0.63 -16.90 -25.86
N ALA A 141 1.23 -16.70 -27.03
CA ALA A 141 0.83 -17.45 -28.20
C ALA A 141 1.24 -18.90 -27.97
N HIS A 142 0.26 -19.82 -27.99
CA HIS A 142 0.55 -21.26 -28.00
C HIS A 142 1.20 -21.58 -29.33
N SER A 143 2.53 -21.57 -29.35
CA SER A 143 3.29 -22.03 -30.50
C SER A 143 3.49 -23.52 -30.34
N GLU A 144 2.97 -24.32 -31.27
CA GLU A 144 3.25 -25.75 -31.39
C GLU A 144 4.70 -26.02 -31.85
N ILE A 145 5.65 -25.17 -31.45
CA ILE A 145 7.06 -25.50 -31.57
C ILE A 145 7.28 -26.67 -30.60
N LYS A 146 7.47 -27.87 -31.15
CA LYS A 146 8.08 -29.00 -30.45
C LYS A 146 9.42 -28.51 -29.89
N LYS A 147 9.40 -27.94 -28.68
CA LYS A 147 10.60 -27.77 -27.89
C LYS A 147 11.10 -29.18 -27.63
N GLU A 148 12.30 -29.48 -28.13
CA GLU A 148 13.06 -30.60 -27.59
C GLU A 148 13.02 -30.45 -26.07
N LYS A 149 12.49 -31.48 -25.39
CA LYS A 149 12.51 -31.51 -23.94
C LYS A 149 13.98 -31.62 -23.54
N GLU A 150 14.62 -30.48 -23.29
CA GLU A 150 15.84 -30.48 -22.53
C GLU A 150 15.50 -31.04 -21.15
N ASP A 151 16.12 -32.16 -20.79
CA ASP A 151 16.08 -32.70 -19.44
C ASP A 151 16.89 -31.75 -18.54
N ILE A 152 16.24 -30.67 -18.12
CA ILE A 152 16.78 -29.78 -17.10
C ILE A 152 16.80 -30.60 -15.80
N PRO A 153 17.97 -30.76 -15.14
CA PRO A 153 18.03 -31.50 -13.89
C PRO A 153 17.23 -30.74 -12.82
N ILE A 154 16.03 -31.23 -12.52
CA ILE A 154 15.17 -30.66 -11.49
C ILE A 154 15.79 -30.99 -10.14
N THR A 155 16.35 -29.98 -9.48
CA THR A 155 16.86 -30.11 -8.11
C THR A 155 15.80 -29.73 -7.08
N PRO A 156 15.85 -30.28 -5.85
CA PRO A 156 14.95 -29.86 -4.76
C PRO A 156 15.02 -28.36 -4.47
N ALA A 157 16.19 -27.75 -4.66
CA ALA A 157 16.38 -26.31 -4.53
C ALA A 157 15.55 -25.52 -5.56
N LEU A 158 15.55 -25.95 -6.82
CA LEU A 158 14.74 -25.33 -7.88
C LEU A 158 13.24 -25.41 -7.58
N LEU A 159 12.76 -26.55 -7.06
CA LEU A 159 11.37 -26.73 -6.64
C LEU A 159 11.00 -25.84 -5.46
N SER A 160 11.90 -25.70 -4.47
CA SER A 160 11.67 -24.80 -3.33
C SER A 160 11.59 -23.34 -3.75
N LEU A 161 12.41 -22.91 -4.70
CA LEU A 161 12.39 -21.56 -5.25
C LEU A 161 11.10 -21.29 -6.02
N ALA A 162 10.69 -22.21 -6.90
CA ALA A 162 9.43 -22.12 -7.63
C ALA A 162 8.21 -22.08 -6.69
N LEU A 163 8.25 -22.85 -5.60
CA LEU A 163 7.19 -22.83 -4.59
C LEU A 163 7.14 -21.49 -3.84
N GLN A 164 8.30 -20.93 -3.45
CA GLN A 164 8.37 -19.61 -2.81
C GLN A 164 7.85 -18.51 -3.73
N GLU A 165 8.13 -18.57 -5.03
CA GLU A 165 7.66 -17.61 -6.02
C GLU A 165 6.14 -17.72 -6.23
N ALA A 166 5.61 -18.95 -6.35
CA ALA A 166 4.17 -19.20 -6.41
C ALA A 166 3.43 -18.73 -5.15
N LEU A 167 4.04 -18.88 -3.97
CA LEU A 167 3.46 -18.39 -2.71
C LEU A 167 3.47 -16.85 -2.64
N LYS A 168 4.52 -16.18 -3.11
CA LYS A 168 4.58 -14.71 -3.17
C LYS A 168 3.50 -14.12 -4.09
N GLU A 169 3.23 -14.77 -5.23
CA GLU A 169 2.11 -14.37 -6.10
C GLU A 169 0.75 -14.61 -5.46
N GLY A 170 0.60 -15.70 -4.67
CA GLY A 170 -0.63 -16.00 -3.93
C GLY A 170 -0.95 -15.00 -2.81
N VAL A 171 0.06 -14.49 -2.10
CA VAL A 171 -0.10 -13.54 -0.99
C VAL A 171 -0.60 -12.16 -1.46
N LEU A 172 -0.30 -11.75 -2.70
CA LEU A 172 -0.82 -10.50 -3.28
C LEU A 172 -2.34 -10.52 -3.54
N ILE A 173 -2.99 -11.68 -3.44
CA ILE A 173 -4.43 -11.84 -3.69
C ILE A 173 -5.24 -11.59 -2.40
N GLU A 174 -4.62 -11.53 -1.22
CA GLU A 174 -5.35 -11.42 0.06
C GLU A 174 -5.74 -9.97 0.47
N ALA A 175 -5.25 -8.94 -0.23
CA ALA A 175 -5.58 -7.54 0.07
C ALA A 175 -6.84 -7.00 -0.64
N HIS A 176 -7.59 -7.85 -1.35
CA HIS A 176 -8.93 -7.48 -1.80
C HIS A 176 -9.93 -8.23 -0.92
N ALA A 177 -10.52 -7.52 0.05
CA ALA A 177 -11.74 -7.96 0.71
C ALA A 177 -12.85 -8.01 -0.36
N ILE A 178 -12.84 -9.07 -1.16
CA ILE A 178 -13.92 -9.41 -2.07
C ILE A 178 -15.11 -9.67 -1.16
N SER A 179 -15.99 -8.68 -1.07
CA SER A 179 -17.33 -8.87 -0.54
C SER A 179 -17.88 -10.12 -1.21
N LYS A 180 -18.16 -11.15 -0.41
CA LYS A 180 -18.81 -12.36 -0.89
C LYS A 180 -20.20 -11.92 -1.40
N GLU A 181 -20.34 -11.69 -2.70
CA GLU A 181 -21.63 -11.71 -3.35
C GLU A 181 -22.29 -13.04 -2.93
N GLN A 182 -23.39 -12.96 -2.19
CA GLN A 182 -24.18 -14.14 -1.83
C GLN A 182 -24.86 -14.63 -3.10
N LEU A 183 -24.18 -15.51 -3.84
CA LEU A 183 -24.69 -16.07 -5.08
C LEU A 183 -25.75 -17.13 -4.76
N SER A 184 -27.01 -16.80 -4.97
CA SER A 184 -28.13 -17.72 -4.75
C SER A 184 -28.27 -18.70 -5.92
N VAL A 185 -28.24 -20.01 -5.61
CA VAL A 185 -28.51 -21.08 -6.58
C VAL A 185 -29.89 -20.91 -7.20
N ARG A 186 -30.90 -20.48 -6.42
CA ARG A 186 -32.29 -20.32 -6.89
C ARG A 186 -32.43 -19.22 -7.94
N GLU A 187 -31.72 -18.11 -7.76
CA GLU A 187 -31.71 -17.02 -8.74
C GLU A 187 -31.09 -17.49 -10.07
N PHE A 188 -30.02 -18.26 -9.99
CA PHE A 188 -29.39 -18.88 -11.16
C PHE A 188 -30.30 -19.88 -11.88
N MET A 189 -31.03 -20.73 -11.15
CA MET A 189 -32.02 -21.64 -11.75
C MET A 189 -33.10 -20.87 -12.52
N SER A 190 -33.61 -19.76 -11.94
CA SER A 190 -34.62 -18.93 -12.61
C SER A 190 -34.09 -18.29 -13.89
N THR A 191 -32.82 -17.88 -13.89
CA THR A 191 -32.15 -17.27 -15.03
C THR A 191 -31.89 -18.29 -16.14
N LEU A 192 -31.42 -19.49 -15.77
CA LEU A 192 -31.22 -20.59 -16.71
C LEU A 192 -32.53 -21.03 -17.35
N LEU A 193 -33.62 -21.15 -16.59
CA LEU A 193 -34.94 -21.50 -17.12
C LEU A 193 -35.47 -20.45 -18.10
N LYS A 194 -35.29 -19.15 -17.82
CA LYS A 194 -35.68 -18.08 -18.76
C LYS A 194 -34.91 -18.19 -20.07
N LEU A 195 -33.59 -18.35 -19.99
CA LEU A 195 -32.72 -18.49 -21.15
C LEU A 195 -33.11 -19.72 -21.99
N VAL A 196 -33.34 -20.88 -21.35
CA VAL A 196 -33.78 -22.11 -22.04
C VAL A 196 -35.15 -21.94 -22.67
N LYS A 197 -36.10 -21.25 -22.02
CA LYS A 197 -37.42 -20.96 -22.62
C LYS A 197 -37.33 -20.07 -23.86
N GLU A 198 -36.41 -19.12 -23.88
CA GLU A 198 -36.24 -18.19 -25.01
C GLU A 198 -35.48 -18.81 -26.19
N LYS A 199 -34.47 -19.64 -25.92
CA LYS A 199 -33.56 -20.16 -26.97
C LYS A 199 -33.72 -21.66 -27.25
N GLY A 200 -34.54 -22.38 -26.49
CA GLY A 200 -34.78 -23.82 -26.59
C GLY A 200 -33.59 -24.67 -26.11
N GLN A 201 -32.42 -24.48 -26.71
CA GLN A 201 -31.18 -25.16 -26.34
C GLN A 201 -30.04 -24.16 -26.21
N ILE A 202 -29.24 -24.31 -25.16
CA ILE A 202 -28.10 -23.43 -24.89
C ILE A 202 -26.90 -24.28 -24.52
N SER A 203 -25.79 -24.06 -25.20
CA SER A 203 -24.50 -24.64 -24.81
C SER A 203 -23.97 -23.95 -23.55
N PHE A 204 -23.46 -24.74 -22.61
CA PHE A 204 -22.93 -24.24 -21.33
C PHE A 204 -21.89 -23.11 -21.49
N CYS A 205 -21.09 -23.16 -22.55
CA CYS A 205 -20.08 -22.13 -22.86
C CYS A 205 -20.67 -20.77 -23.27
N TYR A 206 -21.96 -20.69 -23.59
CA TYR A 206 -22.64 -19.46 -24.02
C TYR A 206 -23.39 -18.77 -22.87
N ILE A 207 -23.36 -19.31 -21.65
CA ILE A 207 -23.98 -18.65 -20.51
C ILE A 207 -23.16 -17.38 -20.21
N PRO A 208 -23.78 -16.19 -20.14
CA PRO A 208 -23.09 -14.90 -19.98
C PRO A 208 -22.52 -14.69 -18.55
N ILE A 209 -21.73 -15.65 -18.08
CA ILE A 209 -20.97 -15.62 -16.82
C ILE A 209 -19.51 -15.19 -17.08
N VAL A 210 -19.10 -15.20 -18.35
CA VAL A 210 -17.69 -15.17 -18.79
C VAL A 210 -16.99 -13.83 -18.56
N ASN A 211 -17.70 -12.73 -18.24
CA ASN A 211 -17.11 -11.39 -18.14
C ASN A 211 -17.22 -10.68 -16.76
N HIS A 212 -17.51 -11.40 -15.68
CA HIS A 212 -17.59 -10.79 -14.33
C HIS A 212 -16.33 -11.04 -13.47
N PRO A 213 -16.03 -10.18 -12.47
CA PRO A 213 -14.88 -10.34 -11.58
C PRO A 213 -14.90 -11.63 -10.73
N ASN A 214 -16.06 -12.28 -10.57
CA ASN A 214 -16.24 -13.52 -9.80
C ASN A 214 -16.50 -14.76 -10.69
N LYS A 215 -15.70 -14.97 -11.75
CA LYS A 215 -15.94 -16.03 -12.75
C LYS A 215 -16.05 -17.43 -12.13
N LYS A 216 -15.10 -17.83 -11.27
CA LYS A 216 -15.04 -19.19 -10.69
C LYS A 216 -16.28 -19.53 -9.86
N SER A 217 -16.67 -18.67 -8.93
CA SER A 217 -17.83 -18.91 -8.05
C SER A 217 -19.15 -18.93 -8.83
N LYS A 218 -19.31 -18.04 -9.82
CA LYS A 218 -20.51 -18.02 -10.68
C LYS A 218 -20.60 -19.27 -11.57
N PHE A 219 -19.47 -19.80 -12.04
CA PHE A 219 -19.43 -21.09 -12.76
C PHE A 219 -19.88 -22.26 -11.88
N ILE A 220 -19.39 -22.33 -10.65
CA ILE A 220 -19.75 -23.40 -9.70
C ILE A 220 -21.26 -23.34 -9.38
N VAL A 221 -21.79 -22.15 -9.10
CA VAL A 221 -23.22 -21.97 -8.80
C VAL A 221 -24.10 -22.26 -10.01
N ALA A 222 -23.69 -21.88 -11.22
CA ALA A 222 -24.41 -22.22 -12.45
C ALA A 222 -24.42 -23.73 -12.72
N PHE A 223 -23.31 -24.43 -12.45
CA PHE A 223 -23.24 -25.88 -12.56
C PHE A 223 -24.15 -26.57 -11.54
N LEU A 224 -24.11 -26.14 -10.27
CA LEU A 224 -25.00 -26.64 -9.23
C LEU A 224 -26.48 -26.38 -9.55
N ALA A 225 -26.82 -25.20 -10.08
CA ALA A 225 -28.17 -24.86 -10.50
C ALA A 225 -28.67 -25.76 -11.65
N MET A 226 -27.81 -26.13 -12.61
CA MET A 226 -28.18 -27.08 -13.66
C MET A 226 -28.41 -28.49 -13.10
N LEU A 227 -27.54 -28.98 -12.22
CA LEU A 227 -27.72 -30.29 -11.58
C LEU A 227 -29.00 -30.32 -10.75
N GLU A 228 -29.32 -29.24 -10.05
CA GLU A 228 -30.54 -29.14 -9.26
C GLU A 228 -31.80 -29.09 -10.14
N LEU A 229 -31.75 -28.39 -11.28
CA LEU A 229 -32.84 -28.41 -12.26
C LEU A 229 -33.04 -29.80 -12.88
N ALA A 230 -31.96 -30.52 -13.18
CA ALA A 230 -32.02 -31.89 -13.69
C ALA A 230 -32.48 -32.91 -12.63
N ARG A 231 -32.39 -32.56 -11.34
CA ARG A 231 -32.91 -33.37 -10.22
C ARG A 231 -34.41 -33.12 -9.97
N GLN A 232 -34.90 -31.90 -10.25
CA GLN A 232 -36.28 -31.49 -9.98
C GLN A 232 -37.23 -31.71 -11.16
N GLY A 233 -36.71 -31.77 -12.39
CA GLY A 233 -37.45 -32.16 -13.59
C GLY A 233 -37.32 -33.65 -13.86
#